data_AF-A0A962RTA8-F1
#
_entry.id   AF-A0A962RTA8-F1
#
_cell.length_a   1.000
_cell.length_b   1.000
_cell.length_c   1.000
_cell.angle_alpha   90.00
_cell.angle_beta   90.00
_cell.angle_gamma   90.00
#
_symmetry.space_group_name_H-M   'P 1'
#
loop_
_entity.id
_entity.type
_entity.pdbx_description
1 polymer ?
#
loop_
_entity_poly.entity_id
_entity_poly.type
_entity_poly.pdbx_seq_one_letter_code
_entity_poly.pdbx_strand_id
1 'polypeptide(L)' 'MNTLGLVLSLLIAAAGALCVVQLWYPVLSAATFVKVLATLGVAVVVIGVIALMRRELREESRLRDDGFLD' A
#
# COMPACT_ATOMS: atom_id res chain seq x y z
N MET A 1 10.28 -5.59 -10.04
CA MET A 1 9.42 -5.05 -8.96
C MET A 1 7.98 -5.09 -9.43
N ASN A 2 7.07 -5.76 -8.72
CA ASN A 2 5.64 -5.72 -9.03
C ASN A 2 5.16 -4.26 -8.93
N THR A 3 4.42 -3.77 -9.93
CA THR A 3 3.87 -2.40 -9.97
C THR A 3 3.09 -2.05 -8.72
N LEU A 4 2.36 -3.03 -8.13
CA LEU A 4 1.66 -2.87 -6.86
C LEU A 4 2.58 -2.58 -5.67
N GLY A 5 3.75 -3.24 -5.61
CA GLY A 5 4.72 -2.98 -4.55
C GLY A 5 5.32 -1.57 -4.66
N LEU A 6 5.54 -1.10 -5.88
CA LEU A 6 6.03 0.27 -6.13
C LEU A 6 4.99 1.31 -5.68
N VAL A 7 3.72 1.12 -6.05
CA VAL A 7 2.62 1.99 -5.60
C VAL A 7 2.53 2.04 -4.07
N LEU A 8 2.64 0.89 -3.41
CA LEU A 8 2.56 0.80 -1.95
C LEU A 8 3.74 1.53 -1.28
N SER A 9 4.97 1.36 -1.78
CA SER A 9 6.14 2.11 -1.29
C SER A 9 6.01 3.62 -1.50
N LEU A 10 5.45 4.05 -2.63
CA LEU A 10 5.24 5.46 -2.94
C LEU A 10 4.20 6.08 -2.02
N LEU A 11 3.10 5.38 -1.73
CA LEU A 11 2.06 5.84 -0.81
C LEU A 11 2.59 6.00 0.62
N ILE A 12 3.39 5.06 1.10
CA ILE A 12 4.02 5.15 2.43
C ILE A 12 5.01 6.33 2.47
N ALA A 13 5.84 6.48 1.44
CA ALA A 13 6.77 7.60 1.35
C ALA A 13 6.05 8.96 1.31
N ALA A 14 4.95 9.06 0.56
CA ALA A 14 4.12 10.25 0.49
C ALA A 14 3.45 10.57 1.83
N ALA A 15 2.92 9.55 2.53
CA ALA A 15 2.36 9.72 3.87
C ALA A 15 3.41 10.20 4.88
N GLY A 16 4.62 9.62 4.83
CA GLY A 16 5.74 10.05 5.68
C GLY A 16 6.17 11.48 5.38
N ALA A 17 6.31 11.85 4.10
CA ALA A 17 6.63 13.21 3.68
C ALA A 17 5.54 14.20 4.14
N LEU A 18 4.26 13.84 4.02
CA LEU A 18 3.15 14.66 4.51
C LEU A 18 3.26 14.89 6.03
N CYS A 19 3.56 13.86 6.82
CA CYS A 19 3.75 13.99 8.26
C CYS A 19 4.91 14.93 8.61
N VAL A 20 6.04 14.81 7.91
CA VAL A 20 7.19 15.69 8.11
C VAL A 20 6.83 17.12 7.74
N VAL A 21 6.21 17.36 6.58
CA VAL A 21 5.80 18.70 6.17
C VAL A 21 4.82 19.31 7.17
N GLN A 22 3.81 18.55 7.61
CA GLN A 22 2.82 19.00 8.58
C GLN A 22 3.42 19.38 9.94
N LEU A 23 4.52 18.72 10.35
CA LEU A 23 5.21 19.00 11.60
C LEU A 23 5.91 20.37 11.59
N TRP A 24 6.56 20.70 10.48
CA TRP A 24 7.31 21.96 10.33
C TRP A 24 6.42 23.11 9.88
N TYR A 25 5.40 22.80 9.08
CA TYR A 25 4.45 23.75 8.53
C TYR A 25 3.04 23.18 8.70
N PRO A 26 2.19 23.73 9.57
CA PRO A 26 0.82 23.27 9.72
C PRO A 26 -0.05 23.73 8.53
N VAL A 27 0.23 23.17 7.35
CA VAL A 27 -0.42 23.53 6.07
C VAL A 27 -1.89 23.08 6.08
N LEU A 28 -2.19 21.96 6.74
CA LEU A 28 -3.54 21.43 6.88
C LEU A 28 -4.07 21.68 8.28
N SER A 29 -5.39 21.86 8.40
CA SER A 29 -6.06 21.79 9.70
C SER A 29 -5.88 20.39 10.30
N ALA A 30 -5.84 20.28 11.64
CA ALA A 30 -5.70 18.99 12.32
C ALA A 30 -6.77 17.97 11.87
N ALA A 31 -8.02 18.42 11.70
CA ALA A 31 -9.11 17.58 11.22
C ALA A 31 -8.89 17.10 9.77
N THR A 32 -8.41 17.97 8.88
CA THR A 32 -8.11 17.60 7.49
C THR A 32 -6.92 16.65 7.41
N PHE A 33 -5.86 16.92 8.17
CA PHE A 33 -4.66 16.08 8.20
C PHE A 33 -4.99 14.65 8.63
N VAL A 34 -5.75 14.48 9.72
CA VAL A 34 -6.15 13.15 10.20
C VAL A 34 -6.98 12.41 9.16
N LYS A 35 -7.92 13.09 8.48
CA LYS A 35 -8.73 12.46 7.42
C LYS A 35 -7.87 12.01 6.24
N VAL A 36 -6.92 12.83 5.80
CA VAL A 36 -6.00 12.49 4.70
C VAL A 36 -5.11 11.31 5.09
N LEU A 37 -4.53 11.35 6.30
CA LEU A 37 -3.67 10.28 6.80
C LEU A 37 -4.42 8.95 6.96
N ALA A 38 -5.65 8.99 7.51
CA ALA A 38 -6.51 7.82 7.62
C ALA A 38 -6.85 7.25 6.23
N THR A 39 -7.16 8.11 5.26
CA THR A 39 -7.45 7.68 3.88
C THR A 39 -6.23 7.00 3.24
N LEU A 40 -5.03 7.56 3.41
CA LEU A 40 -3.78 6.94 2.95
C LEU A 40 -3.52 5.60 3.63
N GLY A 41 -3.77 5.51 4.95
CA GLY A 41 -3.66 4.26 5.71
C GLY A 41 -4.58 3.17 5.16
N VAL A 42 -5.86 3.48 4.93
CA VAL A 42 -6.83 2.54 4.34
C VAL A 42 -6.38 2.12 2.93
N ALA A 43 -5.92 3.05 2.09
CA ALA A 43 -5.43 2.73 0.76
C ALA A 43 -4.24 1.75 0.79
N VAL A 44 -3.28 1.96 1.69
CA VAL A 44 -2.13 1.06 1.88
C VAL A 44 -2.58 -0.34 2.28
N VAL A 45 -3.54 -0.46 3.22
CA VAL A 45 -4.08 -1.77 3.64
C VAL A 45 -4.77 -2.48 2.47
N VAL A 46 -5.65 -1.79 1.75
CA VAL A 46 -6.39 -2.38 0.61
C VAL A 46 -5.44 -2.85 -0.47
N ILE A 47 -4.49 -2.02 -0.88
CA ILE A 47 -3.50 -2.39 -1.90
C ILE A 47 -2.61 -3.52 -1.41
N GLY A 48 -2.24 -3.53 -0.12
CA GLY A 48 -1.48 -4.60 0.51
C GLY A 48 -2.21 -5.95 0.45
N VAL A 49 -3.51 -5.97 0.78
CA VAL A 49 -4.34 -7.18 0.68
C VAL A 49 -4.45 -7.66 -0.77
N ILE A 50 -4.69 -6.76 -1.72
CA ILE A 50 -4.74 -7.12 -3.16
C ILE A 50 -3.39 -7.67 -3.63
N ALA A 51 -2.28 -7.05 -3.22
CA ALA A 51 -0.94 -7.50 -3.57
C ALA A 51 -0.65 -8.90 -3.00
N LEU A 52 -1.09 -9.16 -1.76
CA LEU A 52 -0.97 -10.47 -1.13
C LEU A 52 -1.80 -11.52 -1.88
N MET A 53 -3.08 -11.24 -2.15
CA MET A 53 -3.96 -12.14 -2.90
C MET A 53 -3.40 -12.45 -4.30
N ARG A 54 -2.89 -11.45 -5.03
CA ARG A 54 -2.28 -11.68 -6.34
C ARG A 54 -1.00 -12.51 -6.26
N ARG A 55 -0.25 -12.39 -5.17
CA ARG A 55 0.93 -13.22 -4.93
C ARG A 55 0.50 -14.67 -4.68
N GLU A 56 -0.48 -14.88 -3.81
CA GLU A 56 -1.02 -16.20 -3.49
C GLU A 56 -1.53 -16.92 -4.75
N LEU A 57 -2.37 -16.25 -5.55
CA LEU A 57 -2.92 -16.83 -6.80
C LEU A 57 -1.82 -17.15 -7.83
N ARG A 58 -0.76 -16.34 -7.88
CA ARG A 58 0.38 -16.60 -8.77
C ARG A 58 1.23 -17.76 -8.29
N GLU A 59 1.33 -17.94 -6.99
CA GLU A 59 2.05 -19.05 -6.36
C GLU A 59 1.27 -20.36 -6.54
N GLU A 60 -0.04 -20.33 -6.33
CA GLU A 60 -0.96 -21.45 -6.57
C GLU A 60 -0.96 -21.90 -8.04
N SER A 61 -1.10 -20.96 -8.99
CA SER A 61 -1.01 -21.28 -10.43
C SER A 61 0.34 -21.86 -10.82
N ARG A 62 1.44 -21.33 -10.26
CA ARG A 62 2.78 -21.87 -10.50
C ARG A 62 2.91 -23.30 -9.97
N LEU A 63 2.40 -23.61 -8.77
CA LEU A 63 2.46 -24.96 -8.20
C LEU A 63 1.65 -25.98 -9.01
N ARG A 64 0.55 -25.54 -9.64
CA ARG A 64 -0.23 -26.36 -10.57
C ARG A 64 0.51 -26.60 -11.89
N ASP A 65 1.14 -25.56 -12.45
CA ASP A 65 1.94 -25.67 -13.67
C ASP A 65 3.22 -26.52 -13.47
N ASP A 66 3.81 -26.47 -12.27
CA ASP A 66 4.99 -27.27 -11.90
C ASP A 66 4.61 -28.75 -11.59
N GLY A 67 3.35 -29.16 -11.75
CA GLY A 67 2.89 -30.55 -11.62
C GLY A 67 2.81 -31.08 -10.20
N PHE A 68 2.87 -30.20 -9.20
CA PHE A 68 2.72 -30.58 -7.78
C PHE A 68 1.25 -30.73 -7.35
N LEU A 69 0.32 -30.18 -8.13
CA LEU A 69 -1.14 -30.27 -7.91
C LEU A 69 -1.79 -30.74 -9.22
N ASP A 70 -2.45 -31.91 -9.18
CA ASP A 70 -3.27 -32.47 -10.27
C ASP A 70 -4.62 -31.72 -10.40
#